data_AF-A0A965VL79-F1
#
_entry.id   AF-A0A965VL79-F1
#
_cell.length_a   1.000
_cell.length_b   1.000
_cell.length_c   1.000
_cell.angle_alpha   90.00
_cell.angle_beta   90.00
_cell.angle_gamma   90.00
#
_symmetry.space_group_name_H-M   'P 1'
#
loop_
_entity.id
_entity.type
_entity.pdbx_description
1 polymer ?
#
loop_
_entity_poly.entity_id
_entity_poly.type
_entity_poly.pdbx_seq_one_letter_code
_entity_poly.pdbx_strand_id
1 'polypeptide(L)'
;SQDIVLGLYYLSLMRDGDVGQGMAFASIAEIEHALNAKAITLHTKIKGRAWTYNEKGERVSKIFDTTPGRMILAQLLPNHRKITFDVANRLMTKKEISSMIDTVYRNCGQKETVIFCDRIMALGFREAFKAGISFGKDDMVVPETKESIVGATQALAKEYEQQYNDGLITQGEKYNKVIDAWAKCSDKLAEEMMARISSVQKDDAGRDKPINSIYMMSHSGARGSPTQMRQLAAMRGLMAKPSGEIIETPIISNFKEGLTVLEYFNSTHGARKGLADTALKTANSGYLTRRLVDVAQDSIITERDCGSTGGIRMRAIVDAGQVVASLATRILGRTAAEDLVDLDGKVIVPAGTMIEEWHIEPINAAGIQ
;
A
#
# COMPACT_ATOMS: atom_id res chain seq x y z
N SER A 1 7.28 -2.45 -13.32
CA SER A 1 6.16 -2.31 -12.37
C SER A 1 6.25 -1.02 -11.55
N GLN A 2 7.42 -0.64 -11.05
CA GLN A 2 7.58 0.49 -10.11
C GLN A 2 7.26 1.86 -10.75
N ASP A 3 7.93 2.22 -11.85
CA ASP A 3 7.79 3.56 -12.45
C ASP A 3 6.40 3.79 -13.06
N ILE A 4 5.76 2.74 -13.55
CA ILE A 4 4.38 2.76 -14.05
C ILE A 4 3.43 3.23 -12.94
N VAL A 5 3.56 2.65 -11.74
CA VAL A 5 2.74 3.03 -10.58
C VAL A 5 2.98 4.49 -10.22
N LEU A 6 4.24 4.95 -10.23
CA LEU A 6 4.56 6.33 -9.92
C LEU A 6 3.97 7.32 -10.93
N GLY A 7 4.02 7.01 -12.22
CA GLY A 7 3.44 7.84 -13.28
C GLY A 7 1.92 7.96 -13.18
N LEU A 8 1.23 6.83 -12.94
CA LEU A 8 -0.23 6.82 -12.74
C LEU A 8 -0.64 7.52 -11.45
N TYR A 9 0.13 7.33 -10.38
CA TYR A 9 -0.06 8.05 -9.12
C TYR A 9 0.04 9.56 -9.35
N TYR A 10 1.12 10.02 -9.99
CA TYR A 10 1.30 11.43 -10.35
C TYR A 10 0.15 11.95 -11.20
N LEU A 11 -0.22 11.24 -12.27
CA LEU A 11 -1.34 11.59 -13.15
C LEU A 11 -2.65 11.80 -12.36
N SER A 12 -2.91 10.97 -11.36
CA SER A 12 -4.15 10.99 -10.57
C SER A 12 -4.16 11.99 -9.39
N LEU A 13 -3.07 12.73 -9.17
CA LEU A 13 -2.99 13.75 -8.12
C LEU A 13 -4.00 14.88 -8.38
N MET A 14 -4.41 15.51 -7.28
CA MET A 14 -5.35 16.61 -7.25
C MET A 14 -4.76 17.72 -6.39
N ARG A 15 -4.80 18.96 -6.89
CA ARG A 15 -4.26 20.15 -6.22
C ARG A 15 -5.33 21.22 -6.12
N ASP A 16 -5.32 21.94 -4.99
CA ASP A 16 -6.12 23.14 -4.78
C ASP A 16 -5.38 24.41 -5.24
N GLY A 17 -6.15 25.37 -5.71
CA GLY A 17 -5.69 26.67 -6.20
C GLY A 17 -5.09 26.64 -7.61
N ASP A 18 -5.03 25.49 -8.28
CA ASP A 18 -4.46 25.38 -9.62
C ASP A 18 -5.26 26.19 -10.66
N VAL A 19 -4.58 26.64 -11.71
CA VAL A 19 -5.18 27.46 -12.79
C VAL A 19 -6.31 26.68 -13.45
N GLY A 20 -7.43 27.37 -13.68
CA GLY A 20 -8.63 26.80 -14.29
C GLY A 20 -9.45 25.90 -13.37
N GLN A 21 -9.25 26.00 -12.04
CA GLN A 21 -10.06 25.29 -11.07
C GLN A 21 -11.55 25.59 -11.23
N GLY A 22 -12.37 24.54 -11.22
CA GLY A 22 -13.82 24.62 -11.34
C GLY A 22 -14.33 24.73 -12.78
N MET A 23 -13.45 24.79 -13.79
CA MET A 23 -13.86 24.75 -15.20
C MET A 23 -14.55 23.42 -15.53
N ALA A 24 -15.53 23.48 -16.43
CA ALA A 24 -16.29 22.32 -16.88
C ALA A 24 -15.90 21.95 -18.30
N PHE A 25 -15.70 20.65 -18.54
CA PHE A 25 -15.29 20.11 -19.83
C PHE A 25 -16.24 19.00 -20.28
N ALA A 26 -16.63 19.06 -21.55
CA ALA A 26 -17.62 18.15 -22.14
C ALA A 26 -16.96 16.92 -22.79
N SER A 27 -15.69 17.04 -23.21
CA SER A 27 -14.94 15.98 -23.90
C SER A 27 -13.45 15.95 -23.50
N ILE A 28 -12.78 14.82 -23.76
CA ILE A 28 -11.34 14.67 -23.51
C ILE A 28 -10.53 15.54 -24.48
N ALA A 29 -10.98 15.72 -25.71
CA ALA A 29 -10.31 16.58 -26.69
C ALA A 29 -10.22 18.04 -26.21
N GLU A 30 -11.26 18.55 -25.55
CA GLU A 30 -11.23 19.87 -24.92
C GLU A 30 -10.23 19.94 -23.76
N ILE A 31 -10.14 18.87 -22.95
CA ILE A 31 -9.17 18.77 -21.86
C ILE A 31 -7.74 18.76 -22.42
N GLU A 32 -7.47 17.98 -23.46
CA GLU A 32 -6.16 17.95 -24.13
C GLU A 32 -5.80 19.31 -24.74
N HIS A 33 -6.77 19.97 -25.38
CA HIS A 33 -6.57 21.31 -25.92
C HIS A 33 -6.26 22.33 -24.80
N ALA A 34 -7.01 22.29 -23.70
CA ALA A 34 -6.80 23.18 -22.56
C ALA A 34 -5.45 22.93 -21.85
N LEU A 35 -5.02 21.67 -21.75
CA LEU A 35 -3.69 21.29 -21.25
C LEU A 35 -2.58 21.84 -22.17
N ASN A 36 -2.73 21.70 -23.49
CA ASN A 36 -1.77 22.21 -24.47
C ASN A 36 -1.70 23.74 -24.48
N ALA A 37 -2.85 24.41 -24.31
CA ALA A 37 -2.94 25.85 -24.15
C ALA A 37 -2.47 26.35 -22.77
N LYS A 38 -2.13 25.44 -21.84
CA LYS A 38 -1.75 25.72 -20.44
C LYS A 38 -2.82 26.48 -19.66
N ALA A 39 -4.09 26.36 -20.06
CA ALA A 39 -5.22 26.94 -19.34
C ALA A 39 -5.58 26.13 -18.08
N ILE A 40 -5.21 24.85 -18.04
CA ILE A 40 -5.33 23.94 -16.91
C ILE A 40 -4.04 23.13 -16.75
N THR A 41 -3.81 22.58 -15.55
CA THR A 41 -2.74 21.61 -15.27
C THR A 41 -3.32 20.18 -15.19
N LEU A 42 -2.47 19.15 -15.15
CA LEU A 42 -2.93 17.76 -14.98
C LEU A 42 -3.68 17.52 -13.66
N HIS A 43 -3.42 18.35 -12.64
CA HIS A 43 -3.91 18.17 -11.28
C HIS A 43 -5.01 19.18 -10.88
N THR A 44 -5.35 20.12 -11.77
CA THR A 44 -6.44 21.07 -11.58
C THR A 44 -7.75 20.33 -11.27
N LYS A 45 -8.48 20.78 -10.25
CA LYS A 45 -9.85 20.30 -9.98
C LYS A 45 -10.80 20.83 -11.05
N ILE A 46 -11.39 19.94 -11.84
CA ILE A 46 -12.32 20.27 -12.92
C ILE A 46 -13.64 19.50 -12.77
N LYS A 47 -14.67 19.96 -13.49
CA LYS A 47 -15.92 19.21 -13.68
C LYS A 47 -15.90 18.52 -15.04
N GLY A 48 -15.64 17.22 -15.04
CA GLY A 48 -15.56 16.41 -16.25
C GLY A 48 -16.88 15.68 -16.52
N ARG A 49 -17.40 15.76 -17.75
CA ARG A 49 -18.48 14.87 -18.18
C ARG A 49 -17.92 13.50 -18.55
N ALA A 50 -18.34 12.46 -17.85
CA ALA A 50 -18.02 11.08 -18.17
C ALA A 50 -19.30 10.27 -18.43
N TRP A 51 -19.17 9.30 -19.34
CA TRP A 51 -20.25 8.35 -19.60
C TRP A 51 -20.21 7.24 -18.56
N THR A 52 -21.36 6.91 -18.00
CA THR A 52 -21.55 5.79 -17.09
C THR A 52 -22.82 5.02 -17.47
N TYR A 53 -23.09 3.92 -16.80
CA TYR A 53 -24.30 3.13 -17.02
C TYR A 53 -25.17 3.17 -15.77
N ASN A 54 -26.47 3.35 -15.96
CA ASN A 54 -27.43 3.31 -14.85
C ASN A 54 -27.74 1.84 -14.45
N GLU A 55 -28.49 1.66 -13.36
CA GLU A 55 -28.95 0.34 -12.90
C GLU A 55 -29.79 -0.40 -13.93
N LYS A 56 -30.34 0.27 -14.95
CA LYS A 56 -31.08 -0.31 -16.07
C LYS A 56 -30.19 -0.68 -17.27
N GLY A 57 -28.91 -0.31 -17.24
CA GLY A 57 -27.93 -0.58 -18.29
C GLY A 57 -27.92 0.43 -19.44
N GLU A 58 -28.62 1.54 -19.29
CA GLU A 58 -28.61 2.63 -20.25
C GLU A 58 -27.40 3.52 -20.00
N ARG A 59 -26.80 3.98 -21.10
CA ARG A 59 -25.65 4.87 -21.07
C ARG A 59 -26.12 6.28 -20.71
N VAL A 60 -25.73 6.75 -19.52
CA VAL A 60 -26.06 8.08 -19.01
C VAL A 60 -24.80 8.92 -18.89
N SER A 61 -24.88 10.21 -19.23
CA SER A 61 -23.79 11.14 -19.01
C SER A 61 -23.94 11.75 -17.62
N LYS A 62 -22.89 11.70 -16.81
CA LYS A 62 -22.85 12.34 -15.49
C LYS A 62 -21.64 13.26 -15.39
N ILE A 63 -21.79 14.34 -14.63
CA ILE A 63 -20.71 15.27 -14.33
C ILE A 63 -20.05 14.80 -13.03
N PHE A 64 -18.73 14.67 -13.06
CA PHE A 64 -17.93 14.27 -11.91
C PHE A 64 -16.93 15.37 -11.55
N ASP A 65 -16.74 15.59 -10.26
CA ASP A 65 -15.60 16.36 -9.74
C ASP A 65 -14.34 15.47 -9.83
N THR A 66 -13.38 15.90 -10.65
CA THR A 66 -12.23 15.07 -11.03
C THR A 66 -11.04 15.95 -11.44
N THR A 67 -10.00 15.34 -12.01
CA THR A 67 -8.85 16.03 -12.59
C THR A 67 -8.65 15.62 -14.05
N PRO A 68 -7.99 16.46 -14.89
CA PRO A 68 -7.63 16.10 -16.25
C PRO A 68 -6.90 14.76 -16.34
N GLY A 69 -5.97 14.50 -15.41
CA GLY A 69 -5.23 13.24 -15.41
C GLY A 69 -6.09 12.01 -15.14
N ARG A 70 -7.05 12.09 -14.22
CA ARG A 70 -8.00 10.99 -13.96
C ARG A 70 -8.95 10.75 -15.15
N MET A 71 -9.35 11.81 -15.85
CA MET A 71 -10.14 11.71 -17.08
C MET A 71 -9.37 10.99 -18.20
N ILE A 72 -8.09 11.32 -18.38
CA ILE A 72 -7.20 10.65 -19.34
C ILE A 72 -7.05 9.17 -18.99
N LEU A 73 -6.87 8.84 -17.70
CA LEU A 73 -6.80 7.45 -17.25
C LEU A 73 -8.11 6.70 -17.51
N ALA A 74 -9.25 7.32 -17.20
CA ALA A 74 -10.56 6.71 -17.38
C ALA A 74 -10.90 6.41 -18.85
N GLN A 75 -10.31 7.14 -19.80
CA GLN A 75 -10.46 6.85 -21.23
C GLN A 75 -9.98 5.44 -21.61
N LEU A 76 -9.01 4.91 -20.85
CA LEU A 76 -8.46 3.60 -21.11
C LEU A 76 -9.34 2.47 -20.57
N LEU A 77 -10.30 2.77 -19.68
CA LEU A 77 -11.21 1.78 -19.14
C LEU A 77 -12.06 1.14 -20.26
N PRO A 78 -12.25 -0.18 -20.24
CA PRO A 78 -13.15 -0.84 -21.18
C PRO A 78 -14.59 -0.33 -21.04
N ASN A 79 -15.28 -0.22 -22.17
CA ASN A 79 -16.69 0.15 -22.19
C ASN A 79 -17.54 -1.03 -21.67
N HIS A 80 -17.82 -1.04 -20.38
CA HIS A 80 -18.62 -2.10 -19.75
C HIS A 80 -19.58 -1.53 -18.70
N ARG A 81 -20.79 -2.10 -18.62
CA ARG A 81 -21.85 -1.63 -17.72
C ARG A 81 -21.44 -1.57 -16.24
N LYS A 82 -20.61 -2.53 -15.83
CA LYS A 82 -20.16 -2.68 -14.44
C LYS A 82 -18.89 -1.88 -14.11
N ILE A 83 -18.26 -1.23 -15.09
CA ILE A 83 -17.07 -0.40 -14.88
C ILE A 83 -17.51 1.06 -14.86
N THR A 84 -17.53 1.66 -13.67
CA THR A 84 -17.86 3.07 -13.50
C THR A 84 -16.61 3.95 -13.52
N PHE A 85 -16.80 5.24 -13.78
CA PHE A 85 -15.74 6.24 -13.71
C PHE A 85 -15.08 6.31 -12.33
N ASP A 86 -15.83 6.00 -11.27
CA ASP A 86 -15.35 6.01 -9.88
C ASP A 86 -14.17 5.07 -9.63
N VAL A 87 -14.01 4.03 -10.45
CA VAL A 87 -12.85 3.12 -10.40
C VAL A 87 -11.57 3.88 -10.74
N ALA A 88 -11.61 4.81 -11.72
CA ALA A 88 -10.48 5.65 -12.10
C ALA A 88 -10.44 7.00 -11.36
N ASN A 89 -11.52 7.42 -10.70
CA ASN A 89 -11.60 8.70 -9.98
C ASN A 89 -11.04 8.64 -8.55
N ARG A 90 -9.86 8.04 -8.38
CA ARG A 90 -9.18 7.91 -7.09
C ARG A 90 -7.71 8.26 -7.22
N LEU A 91 -7.03 8.41 -6.09
CA LEU A 91 -5.58 8.48 -6.08
C LEU A 91 -5.00 7.08 -6.34
N MET A 92 -4.31 6.92 -7.46
CA MET A 92 -3.85 5.63 -7.97
C MET A 92 -2.60 5.15 -7.25
N THR A 93 -2.77 4.60 -6.05
CA THR A 93 -1.72 3.82 -5.37
C THR A 93 -1.56 2.44 -6.02
N LYS A 94 -0.47 1.74 -5.74
CA LYS A 94 -0.25 0.36 -6.20
C LYS A 94 -1.45 -0.55 -5.90
N LYS A 95 -2.07 -0.39 -4.72
CA LYS A 95 -3.24 -1.16 -4.30
C LYS A 95 -4.48 -0.83 -5.15
N GLU A 96 -4.76 0.45 -5.36
CA GLU A 96 -5.90 0.87 -6.18
C GLU A 96 -5.73 0.47 -7.65
N ILE A 97 -4.50 0.52 -8.19
CA ILE A 97 -4.22 0.03 -9.55
C ILE A 97 -4.49 -1.47 -9.66
N SER A 98 -4.04 -2.27 -8.68
CA SER A 98 -4.37 -3.70 -8.63
C SER A 98 -5.87 -3.94 -8.53
N SER A 99 -6.59 -3.17 -7.70
CA SER A 99 -8.05 -3.27 -7.57
C SER A 99 -8.77 -2.89 -8.86
N MET A 100 -8.28 -1.89 -9.58
CA MET A 100 -8.82 -1.48 -10.88
C MET A 100 -8.64 -2.60 -11.91
N ILE A 101 -7.45 -3.19 -12.01
CA ILE A 101 -7.17 -4.32 -12.91
C ILE A 101 -8.06 -5.53 -12.55
N ASP A 102 -8.21 -5.85 -11.28
CA ASP A 102 -9.08 -6.93 -10.80
C ASP A 102 -10.55 -6.67 -11.18
N THR A 103 -11.02 -5.43 -11.04
CA THR A 103 -12.37 -5.03 -11.48
C THR A 103 -12.56 -5.21 -12.99
N VAL A 104 -11.55 -4.85 -13.79
CA VAL A 104 -11.61 -5.06 -15.25
C VAL A 104 -11.62 -6.56 -15.58
N TYR A 105 -10.78 -7.36 -14.91
CA TYR A 105 -10.68 -8.80 -15.13
C TYR A 105 -11.98 -9.53 -14.84
N ARG A 106 -12.61 -9.24 -13.69
CA ARG A 106 -13.86 -9.87 -13.27
C ARG A 106 -15.03 -9.56 -14.19
N ASN A 107 -15.04 -8.39 -14.80
CA ASN A 107 -16.20 -7.92 -15.57
C ASN A 107 -16.02 -8.04 -17.10
N CYS A 108 -14.80 -7.93 -17.61
CA CYS A 108 -14.51 -7.93 -19.05
C CYS A 108 -13.71 -9.16 -19.51
N GLY A 109 -13.25 -10.00 -18.58
CA GLY A 109 -12.51 -11.21 -18.87
C GLY A 109 -11.04 -10.97 -19.24
N GLN A 110 -10.36 -12.05 -19.63
CA GLN A 110 -8.91 -12.07 -19.77
C GLN A 110 -8.39 -11.19 -20.91
N LYS A 111 -8.98 -11.28 -22.11
CA LYS A 111 -8.48 -10.58 -23.31
C LYS A 111 -8.48 -9.06 -23.14
N GLU A 112 -9.60 -8.50 -22.70
CA GLU A 112 -9.72 -7.04 -22.47
C GLU A 112 -8.79 -6.56 -21.37
N THR A 113 -8.58 -7.37 -20.33
CA THR A 113 -7.65 -7.05 -19.23
C THR A 113 -6.22 -6.94 -19.72
N VAL A 114 -5.77 -7.85 -20.59
CA VAL A 114 -4.41 -7.79 -21.15
C VAL A 114 -4.22 -6.49 -21.96
N ILE A 115 -5.17 -6.17 -22.84
CA ILE A 115 -5.15 -4.93 -23.64
C ILE A 115 -5.16 -3.70 -22.73
N PHE A 116 -5.95 -3.72 -21.67
CA PHE A 116 -6.02 -2.65 -20.68
C PHE A 116 -4.70 -2.45 -19.93
N CYS A 117 -4.06 -3.54 -19.49
CA CYS A 117 -2.76 -3.51 -18.84
C CYS A 117 -1.68 -2.90 -19.74
N ASP A 118 -1.65 -3.23 -21.03
CA ASP A 118 -0.71 -2.66 -21.99
C ASP A 118 -0.91 -1.15 -22.16
N ARG A 119 -2.17 -0.71 -22.27
CA ARG A 119 -2.52 0.72 -22.38
C ARG A 119 -2.12 1.50 -21.13
N ILE A 120 -2.38 0.94 -19.95
CA ILE A 120 -2.00 1.54 -18.66
C ILE A 120 -0.48 1.59 -18.51
N MET A 121 0.23 0.54 -18.92
CA MET A 121 1.68 0.52 -18.91
C MET A 121 2.25 1.65 -19.76
N ALA A 122 1.77 1.80 -21.00
CA ALA A 122 2.21 2.85 -21.90
C ALA A 122 1.92 4.26 -21.35
N LEU A 123 0.72 4.48 -20.80
CA LEU A 123 0.35 5.75 -20.17
C LEU A 123 1.23 6.04 -18.95
N GLY A 124 1.39 5.06 -18.05
CA GLY A 124 2.19 5.20 -16.84
C GLY A 124 3.64 5.58 -17.14
N PHE A 125 4.29 4.92 -18.12
CA PHE A 125 5.64 5.30 -18.53
C PHE A 125 5.71 6.69 -19.14
N ARG A 126 4.76 7.04 -20.03
CA ARG A 126 4.73 8.36 -20.68
C ARG A 126 4.59 9.49 -19.65
N GLU A 127 3.69 9.34 -18.70
CA GLU A 127 3.45 10.37 -17.68
C GLU A 127 4.56 10.37 -16.61
N ALA A 128 5.14 9.22 -16.25
CA ALA A 128 6.32 9.18 -15.39
C ALA A 128 7.51 9.93 -16.00
N PHE A 129 7.76 9.74 -17.30
CA PHE A 129 8.83 10.44 -18.03
C PHE A 129 8.58 11.96 -18.07
N LYS A 130 7.35 12.38 -18.41
CA LYS A 130 6.97 13.80 -18.45
C LYS A 130 7.01 14.47 -17.07
N ALA A 131 6.69 13.74 -16.01
CA ALA A 131 6.67 14.26 -14.65
C ALA A 131 8.07 14.67 -14.18
N GLY A 132 9.13 14.08 -14.74
CA GLY A 132 10.51 14.45 -14.40
C GLY A 132 10.83 14.29 -12.91
N ILE A 133 10.18 13.32 -12.24
CA ILE A 133 10.32 13.10 -10.80
C ILE A 133 11.76 12.70 -10.52
N SER A 134 12.46 13.57 -9.80
CA SER A 134 13.85 13.39 -9.41
C SER A 134 13.97 13.20 -7.90
N PHE A 135 15.12 12.69 -7.48
CA PHE A 135 15.47 12.47 -6.08
C PHE A 135 16.76 13.24 -5.78
N GLY A 136 16.65 14.29 -4.97
CA GLY A 136 17.76 15.09 -4.48
C GLY A 136 18.02 14.87 -2.99
N LYS A 137 19.22 15.28 -2.53
CA LYS A 137 19.57 15.27 -1.10
C LYS A 137 18.62 16.15 -0.28
N ASP A 138 18.17 17.27 -0.84
CA ASP A 138 17.31 18.23 -0.14
C ASP A 138 15.87 17.76 0.00
N ASP A 139 15.44 16.79 -0.83
CA ASP A 139 14.13 16.16 -0.68
C ASP A 139 14.03 15.33 0.62
N MET A 140 15.18 14.93 1.18
CA MET A 140 15.25 14.22 2.46
C MET A 140 15.08 15.22 3.60
N VAL A 141 13.85 15.47 4.04
CA VAL A 141 13.60 16.48 5.08
C VAL A 141 13.80 15.88 6.48
N VAL A 142 14.80 16.39 7.20
CA VAL A 142 15.02 16.06 8.62
C VAL A 142 14.06 16.90 9.48
N PRO A 143 13.36 16.31 10.46
CA PRO A 143 12.54 17.07 11.41
C PRO A 143 13.39 18.05 12.23
N GLU A 144 12.98 19.31 12.36
CA GLU A 144 13.68 20.32 13.19
C GLU A 144 13.60 19.98 14.69
N THR A 145 12.51 19.36 15.10
CA THR A 145 12.28 18.86 16.47
C THR A 145 13.14 17.66 16.84
N LYS A 146 13.93 17.12 15.90
CA LYS A 146 14.76 15.94 16.12
C LYS A 146 15.66 16.09 17.34
N GLU A 147 16.38 17.20 17.45
CA GLU A 147 17.30 17.44 18.57
C GLU A 147 16.57 17.48 19.91
N SER A 148 15.38 18.08 19.94
CA SER A 148 14.55 18.15 21.15
C SER A 148 14.06 16.77 21.59
N ILE A 149 13.55 15.95 20.66
CA ILE A 149 13.01 14.62 20.96
C ILE A 149 14.14 13.67 21.40
N VAL A 150 15.28 13.71 20.72
CA VAL A 150 16.46 12.92 21.08
C VAL A 150 16.99 13.37 22.44
N GLY A 151 17.10 14.68 22.70
CA GLY A 151 17.57 15.22 23.97
C GLY A 151 16.67 14.82 25.15
N ALA A 152 15.34 14.86 24.98
CA ALA A 152 14.40 14.38 25.98
C ALA A 152 14.59 12.88 26.29
N THR A 153 14.83 12.07 25.26
CA THR A 153 15.04 10.62 25.41
C THR A 153 16.40 10.32 26.06
N GLN A 154 17.44 11.09 25.75
CA GLN A 154 18.74 10.99 26.43
C GLN A 154 18.64 11.33 27.91
N ALA A 155 17.87 12.35 28.27
CA ALA A 155 17.63 12.71 29.67
C ALA A 155 16.92 11.57 30.43
N LEU A 156 15.89 10.96 29.82
CA LEU A 156 15.20 9.79 30.38
C LEU A 156 16.13 8.58 30.55
N ALA A 157 16.98 8.30 29.55
CA ALA A 157 17.94 7.21 29.64
C ALA A 157 18.95 7.43 30.78
N LYS A 158 19.39 8.68 31.00
CA LYS A 158 20.26 9.06 32.11
C LYS A 158 19.54 8.94 33.46
N GLU A 159 18.26 9.27 33.53
CA GLU A 159 17.45 9.08 34.73
C GLU A 159 17.34 7.59 35.10
N TYR A 160 17.09 6.71 34.13
CA TYR A 160 17.06 5.26 34.38
C TYR A 160 18.43 4.71 34.82
N GLU A 161 19.52 5.26 34.28
CA GLU A 161 20.85 4.93 34.74
C GLU A 161 21.11 5.37 36.18
N GLN A 162 20.62 6.55 36.57
CA GLN A 162 20.69 7.02 37.94
C GLN A 162 19.85 6.15 38.89
N GLN A 163 18.60 5.82 38.52
CA GLN A 163 17.75 4.91 39.31
C GLN A 163 18.40 3.54 39.52
N TYR A 164 19.14 3.05 38.54
CA TYR A 164 19.91 1.81 38.67
C TYR A 164 21.07 1.97 39.66
N ASN A 165 21.84 3.06 39.56
CA ASN A 165 22.94 3.36 40.48
C ASN A 165 22.46 3.56 41.94
N ASP A 166 21.25 4.11 42.11
CA ASP A 166 20.59 4.29 43.41
C ASP A 166 19.96 2.99 43.94
N GLY A 167 20.00 1.90 43.17
CA GLY A 167 19.48 0.59 43.55
C GLY A 167 17.95 0.47 43.50
N LEU A 168 17.25 1.41 42.84
CA LEU A 168 15.79 1.43 42.73
C LEU A 168 15.25 0.46 41.69
N ILE A 169 16.04 0.14 40.66
CA ILE A 169 15.67 -0.78 39.57
C ILE A 169 16.77 -1.80 39.30
N THR A 170 16.38 -2.95 38.75
CA THR A 170 17.33 -4.00 38.35
C THR A 170 17.97 -3.70 36.98
N GLN A 171 19.09 -4.36 36.67
CA GLN A 171 19.77 -4.22 35.37
C GLN A 171 18.85 -4.63 34.19
N GLY A 172 18.03 -5.67 34.35
CA GLY A 172 17.09 -6.11 33.32
C GLY A 172 15.97 -5.10 33.07
N GLU A 173 15.46 -4.46 34.14
CA GLU A 173 14.48 -3.39 34.02
C GLU A 173 15.06 -2.13 33.38
N LYS A 174 16.29 -1.75 33.74
CA LYS A 174 17.03 -0.65 33.07
C LYS A 174 17.10 -0.91 31.57
N TYR A 175 17.56 -2.10 31.17
CA TYR A 175 17.70 -2.50 29.77
C TYR A 175 16.38 -2.35 28.99
N ASN A 176 15.28 -2.93 29.52
CA ASN A 176 13.97 -2.89 28.88
C ASN A 176 13.41 -1.46 28.79
N LYS A 177 13.55 -0.66 29.86
CA LYS A 177 13.09 0.75 29.87
C LYS A 177 13.86 1.62 28.90
N VAL A 178 15.18 1.46 28.79
CA VAL A 178 16.02 2.21 27.85
C VAL A 178 15.65 1.87 26.40
N ILE A 179 15.46 0.58 26.10
CA ILE A 179 15.04 0.14 24.76
C ILE A 179 13.66 0.68 24.40
N ASP A 180 12.69 0.58 25.30
CA ASP A 180 11.34 1.09 25.06
C ASP A 180 11.33 2.61 24.83
N ALA A 181 12.10 3.37 25.61
CA ALA A 181 12.25 4.82 25.42
C ALA A 181 12.81 5.16 24.03
N TRP A 182 13.86 4.47 23.60
CA TRP A 182 14.46 4.69 22.27
C TRP A 182 13.60 4.20 21.11
N ALA A 183 12.83 3.12 21.30
CA ALA A 183 11.87 2.65 20.31
C ALA A 183 10.77 3.71 20.10
N LYS A 184 10.18 4.22 21.18
CA LYS A 184 9.17 5.30 21.15
C LYS A 184 9.71 6.59 20.52
N CYS A 185 10.95 6.95 20.83
CA CYS A 185 11.64 8.09 20.20
C CYS A 185 11.75 7.91 18.67
N SER A 186 12.18 6.73 18.22
CA SER A 186 12.31 6.41 16.80
C SER A 186 10.98 6.47 16.05
N ASP A 187 9.91 5.95 16.66
CA ASP A 187 8.57 6.00 16.05
C ASP A 187 8.01 7.42 16.00
N LYS A 188 8.15 8.20 17.09
CA LYS A 188 7.72 9.61 17.12
C LYS A 188 8.44 10.46 16.05
N LEU A 189 9.75 10.29 15.91
CA LEU A 189 10.52 10.99 14.86
C LEU A 189 10.08 10.58 13.46
N ALA A 190 9.72 9.31 13.27
CA ALA A 190 9.24 8.81 11.98
C ALA A 190 7.88 9.42 11.63
N GLU A 191 6.95 9.46 12.58
CA GLU A 191 5.63 10.07 12.39
C GLU A 191 5.75 11.55 12.04
N GLU A 192 6.60 12.29 12.75
CA GLU A 192 6.79 13.71 12.50
C GLU A 192 7.47 14.00 11.16
N MET A 193 8.46 13.19 10.79
CA MET A 193 9.06 13.24 9.46
C MET A 193 8.02 12.98 8.38
N MET A 194 7.19 11.94 8.53
CA MET A 194 6.12 11.60 7.58
C MET A 194 5.09 12.72 7.47
N ALA A 195 4.64 13.27 8.60
CA ALA A 195 3.71 14.38 8.64
C ALA A 195 4.27 15.59 7.87
N ARG A 196 5.55 15.90 8.07
CA ARG A 196 6.21 17.03 7.41
C ARG A 196 6.33 16.85 5.90
N ILE A 197 6.78 15.70 5.41
CA ILE A 197 6.92 15.45 3.97
C ILE A 197 5.58 15.28 3.25
N SER A 198 4.53 14.88 3.98
CA SER A 198 3.16 14.76 3.46
C SER A 198 2.39 16.08 3.45
N SER A 199 2.84 17.08 4.23
CA SER A 199 2.16 18.36 4.36
C SER A 199 2.10 19.11 3.03
N VAL A 200 0.91 19.55 2.65
CA VAL A 200 0.71 20.35 1.46
C VAL A 200 1.10 21.79 1.78
N GLN A 201 2.24 22.22 1.26
CA GLN A 201 2.64 23.62 1.36
C GLN A 201 1.89 24.44 0.31
N LYS A 202 1.44 25.63 0.67
CA LYS A 202 0.87 26.58 -0.30
C LYS A 202 1.93 27.56 -0.78
N ASP A 203 1.81 27.99 -2.03
CA ASP A 203 2.56 29.12 -2.56
C ASP A 203 1.93 30.45 -2.11
N ASP A 204 2.63 31.56 -2.37
CA ASP A 204 2.18 32.90 -2.00
C ASP A 204 0.85 33.30 -2.68
N ALA A 205 0.45 32.57 -3.73
CA ALA A 205 -0.80 32.72 -4.46
C ALA A 205 -1.91 31.75 -3.97
N GLY A 206 -1.66 30.99 -2.89
CA GLY A 206 -2.63 30.07 -2.27
C GLY A 206 -2.78 28.71 -2.97
N ARG A 207 -1.93 28.39 -3.94
CA ARG A 207 -1.90 27.13 -4.70
C ARG A 207 -1.06 26.08 -4.00
N ASP A 208 -1.47 24.82 -4.10
CA ASP A 208 -0.71 23.71 -3.54
C ASP A 208 0.62 23.52 -4.29
N LYS A 209 1.73 23.58 -3.56
CA LYS A 209 3.06 23.27 -4.09
C LYS A 209 3.16 21.78 -4.46
N PRO A 210 4.05 21.43 -5.41
CA PRO A 210 4.34 20.04 -5.70
C PRO A 210 4.72 19.27 -4.44
N ILE A 211 4.11 18.09 -4.28
CA ILE A 211 4.41 17.17 -3.19
C ILE A 211 5.84 16.67 -3.35
N ASN A 212 6.52 16.42 -2.23
CA ASN A 212 7.88 15.88 -2.19
C ASN A 212 7.99 14.54 -2.94
N SER A 213 9.03 14.41 -3.77
CA SER A 213 9.27 13.21 -4.60
C SER A 213 9.41 11.92 -3.80
N ILE A 214 10.10 11.96 -2.65
CA ILE A 214 10.32 10.77 -1.81
C ILE A 214 8.98 10.31 -1.22
N TYR A 215 8.17 11.25 -0.75
CA TYR A 215 6.84 10.94 -0.25
C TYR A 215 5.98 10.30 -1.35
N MET A 216 6.00 10.84 -2.57
CA MET A 216 5.28 10.25 -3.70
C MET A 216 5.73 8.82 -3.99
N MET A 217 7.04 8.55 -4.00
CA MET A 217 7.58 7.20 -4.25
C MET A 217 7.10 6.19 -3.20
N SER A 218 7.10 6.58 -1.93
CA SER A 218 6.70 5.69 -0.84
C SER A 218 5.19 5.53 -0.72
N HIS A 219 4.43 6.64 -0.75
CA HIS A 219 2.96 6.62 -0.61
C HIS A 219 2.27 5.95 -1.81
N SER A 220 2.80 6.12 -3.02
CA SER A 220 2.30 5.40 -4.20
C SER A 220 2.52 3.88 -4.10
N GLY A 221 3.45 3.43 -3.25
CA GLY A 221 3.89 2.03 -3.20
C GLY A 221 4.73 1.62 -4.41
N ALA A 222 5.22 2.58 -5.19
CA ALA A 222 6.12 2.34 -6.32
C ALA A 222 7.49 1.85 -5.84
N ARG A 223 8.10 2.59 -4.91
CA ARG A 223 9.43 2.27 -4.37
C ARG A 223 9.62 2.95 -3.00
N GLY A 224 10.22 2.22 -2.07
CA GLY A 224 10.49 2.75 -0.74
C GLY A 224 9.36 2.45 0.25
N SER A 225 9.71 1.99 1.44
CA SER A 225 8.78 1.89 2.57
C SER A 225 8.94 3.09 3.53
N PRO A 226 7.92 3.42 4.33
CA PRO A 226 8.05 4.41 5.39
C PRO A 226 9.23 4.11 6.34
N THR A 227 9.50 2.83 6.60
CA THR A 227 10.66 2.38 7.39
C THR A 227 11.99 2.75 6.74
N GLN A 228 12.10 2.65 5.41
CA GLN A 228 13.30 3.08 4.69
C GLN A 228 13.45 4.61 4.71
N MET A 229 12.34 5.35 4.55
CA MET A 229 12.36 6.81 4.66
C MET A 229 12.79 7.28 6.05
N ARG A 230 12.34 6.59 7.11
CA ARG A 230 12.78 6.85 8.48
C ARG A 230 14.30 6.81 8.62
N GLN A 231 14.95 5.80 8.05
CA GLN A 231 16.41 5.67 8.13
C GLN A 231 17.16 6.74 7.34
N LEU A 232 16.52 7.30 6.30
CA LEU A 232 17.11 8.32 5.46
C LEU A 232 17.17 9.69 6.15
N ALA A 233 16.11 10.10 6.86
CA ALA A 233 15.98 11.47 7.38
C ALA A 233 15.61 11.60 8.87
N ALA A 234 15.14 10.57 9.56
CA ALA A 234 14.84 10.63 11.00
C ALA A 234 16.07 10.18 11.82
N MET A 235 16.07 8.91 12.23
CA MET A 235 17.19 8.23 12.87
C MET A 235 17.21 6.77 12.39
N ARG A 236 18.36 6.12 12.46
CA ARG A 236 18.44 4.68 12.12
C ARG A 236 17.87 3.79 13.23
N GLY A 237 18.01 4.21 14.49
CA GLY A 237 17.41 3.54 15.64
C GLY A 237 18.28 2.43 16.24
N LEU A 238 17.61 1.52 16.96
CA LEU A 238 18.23 0.41 17.68
C LEU A 238 18.67 -0.71 16.72
N MET A 239 19.86 -1.26 16.94
CA MET A 239 20.41 -2.36 16.13
C MET A 239 20.54 -3.63 16.98
N ALA A 240 20.33 -4.79 16.37
CA ALA A 240 20.51 -6.08 17.03
C ALA A 240 21.94 -6.61 16.86
N LYS A 241 22.49 -7.16 17.94
CA LYS A 241 23.72 -7.97 17.92
C LYS A 241 23.48 -9.30 17.19
N PRO A 242 24.54 -10.03 16.80
CA PRO A 242 24.39 -11.36 16.23
C PRO A 242 23.65 -12.35 17.14
N SER A 243 23.76 -12.19 18.46
CA SER A 243 23.03 -12.97 19.47
C SER A 243 21.51 -12.76 19.45
N GLY A 244 21.04 -11.64 18.86
CA GLY A 244 19.63 -11.24 18.88
C GLY A 244 19.31 -10.18 19.94
N GLU A 245 20.20 -9.94 20.89
CA GLU A 245 20.07 -8.83 21.84
C GLU A 245 20.13 -7.48 21.13
N ILE A 246 19.31 -6.53 21.57
CA ILE A 246 19.34 -5.16 21.08
C ILE A 246 20.47 -4.40 21.79
N ILE A 247 21.25 -3.64 21.02
CA ILE A 247 22.27 -2.73 21.55
C ILE A 247 21.56 -1.52 22.19
N GLU A 248 21.82 -1.26 23.47
CA GLU A 248 21.19 -0.17 24.24
C GLU A 248 21.49 1.22 23.66
N THR A 249 22.67 1.39 23.04
CA THR A 249 23.06 2.64 22.38
C THR A 249 22.52 2.67 20.94
N PRO A 250 21.52 3.52 20.64
CA PRO A 250 20.96 3.62 19.30
C PRO A 250 21.89 4.38 18.35
N ILE A 251 21.61 4.27 17.05
CA ILE A 251 22.19 5.15 16.03
C ILE A 251 21.26 6.36 15.87
N ILE A 252 21.71 7.51 16.34
CA ILE A 252 20.96 8.78 16.34
C ILE A 252 21.04 9.43 14.96
N SER A 253 22.21 9.31 14.32
CA SER A 253 22.45 9.84 12.99
C SER A 253 21.58 9.15 11.93
N ASN A 254 21.30 9.86 10.84
CA ASN A 254 20.64 9.32 9.66
C ASN A 254 21.58 9.33 8.45
N PHE A 255 21.14 8.75 7.32
CA PHE A 255 21.98 8.71 6.12
C PHE A 255 22.22 10.08 5.47
N LYS A 256 21.32 11.06 5.68
CA LYS A 256 21.52 12.43 5.14
C LYS A 256 22.66 13.15 5.87
N GLU A 257 22.73 13.00 7.19
CA GLU A 257 23.73 13.58 8.07
C GLU A 257 25.07 12.84 8.03
N GLY A 258 25.02 11.53 7.77
CA GLY A 258 26.18 10.64 7.82
C GLY A 258 26.32 9.97 9.19
N LEU A 259 26.99 8.82 9.24
CA LEU A 259 27.17 8.05 10.47
C LEU A 259 28.60 8.23 11.00
N THR A 260 28.75 8.26 12.32
CA THR A 260 30.08 8.17 12.95
C THR A 260 30.68 6.77 12.76
N VAL A 261 31.99 6.63 12.95
CA VAL A 261 32.69 5.34 12.80
C VAL A 261 32.09 4.26 13.70
N LEU A 262 31.76 4.61 14.96
CA LEU A 262 31.18 3.67 15.92
C LEU A 262 29.74 3.27 15.53
N GLU A 263 28.91 4.24 15.14
CA GLU A 263 27.54 3.96 14.66
C GLU A 263 27.56 3.07 13.40
N TYR A 264 28.46 3.35 12.46
CA TYR A 264 28.61 2.54 11.26
C TYR A 264 29.06 1.13 11.61
N PHE A 265 30.07 0.97 12.47
CA PHE A 265 30.54 -0.32 12.96
C PHE A 265 29.42 -1.13 13.61
N ASN A 266 28.63 -0.52 14.49
CA ASN A 266 27.48 -1.17 15.13
C ASN A 266 26.43 -1.63 14.11
N SER A 267 26.21 -0.84 13.04
CA SER A 267 25.26 -1.20 11.97
C SER A 267 25.69 -2.44 11.14
N THR A 268 27.00 -2.75 11.09
CA THR A 268 27.53 -3.85 10.27
C THR A 268 27.08 -5.23 10.76
N HIS A 269 26.87 -5.40 12.06
CA HIS A 269 26.46 -6.67 12.66
C HIS A 269 25.12 -7.14 12.10
N GLY A 270 24.12 -6.25 12.14
CA GLY A 270 22.78 -6.51 11.61
C GLY A 270 22.78 -6.74 10.10
N ALA A 271 23.54 -5.91 9.36
CA ALA A 271 23.63 -6.05 7.90
C ALA A 271 24.27 -7.38 7.48
N ARG A 272 25.38 -7.77 8.11
CA ARG A 272 26.07 -9.04 7.82
C ARG A 272 25.21 -10.25 8.17
N LYS A 273 24.53 -10.23 9.32
CA LYS A 273 23.60 -11.29 9.72
C LYS A 273 22.45 -11.41 8.73
N GLY A 274 21.83 -10.30 8.33
CA GLY A 274 20.74 -10.32 7.34
C GLY A 274 21.15 -10.91 5.98
N LEU A 275 22.34 -10.56 5.50
CA LEU A 275 22.89 -11.13 4.26
C LEU A 275 23.18 -12.62 4.38
N ALA A 276 23.83 -13.04 5.47
CA ALA A 276 24.14 -14.44 5.74
C ALA A 276 22.85 -15.28 5.90
N ASP A 277 21.88 -14.80 6.67
CA ASP A 277 20.59 -15.47 6.89
C ASP A 277 19.82 -15.62 5.58
N THR A 278 19.85 -14.61 4.70
CA THR A 278 19.21 -14.69 3.38
C THR A 278 19.87 -15.76 2.51
N ALA A 279 21.21 -15.83 2.51
CA ALA A 279 21.94 -16.85 1.78
C ALA A 279 21.62 -18.27 2.31
N LEU A 280 21.58 -18.45 3.63
CA LEU A 280 21.22 -19.73 4.25
C LEU A 280 19.75 -20.12 3.98
N LYS A 281 18.81 -19.17 4.09
CA LYS A 281 17.39 -19.40 3.82
C LYS A 281 17.12 -19.76 2.36
N THR A 282 17.96 -19.31 1.43
CA THR A 282 17.82 -19.65 0.00
C THR A 282 17.89 -21.16 -0.22
N ALA A 283 18.82 -21.85 0.44
CA ALA A 283 18.91 -23.32 0.38
C ALA A 283 17.68 -24.00 0.99
N ASN A 284 17.20 -23.50 2.13
CA ASN A 284 16.02 -24.06 2.81
C ASN A 284 14.73 -23.92 1.99
N SER A 285 14.53 -22.79 1.31
CA SER A 285 13.37 -22.57 0.44
C SER A 285 13.33 -23.57 -0.71
N GLY A 286 14.48 -23.82 -1.37
CA GLY A 286 14.56 -24.83 -2.43
C GLY A 286 14.32 -26.25 -1.92
N TYR A 287 14.89 -26.57 -0.76
CA TYR A 287 14.70 -27.87 -0.11
C TYR A 287 13.24 -28.13 0.29
N LEU A 288 12.56 -27.13 0.87
CA LEU A 288 11.15 -27.24 1.24
C LEU A 288 10.27 -27.47 0.00
N THR A 289 10.46 -26.67 -1.05
CA THR A 289 9.72 -26.84 -2.31
C THR A 289 9.94 -28.22 -2.89
N ARG A 290 11.18 -28.72 -2.90
CA ARG A 290 11.48 -30.09 -3.34
C ARG A 290 10.71 -31.13 -2.52
N ARG A 291 10.74 -31.05 -1.18
CA ARG A 291 10.00 -32.00 -0.32
C ARG A 291 8.49 -31.95 -0.55
N LEU A 292 7.93 -30.76 -0.77
CA LEU A 292 6.51 -30.61 -1.08
C LEU A 292 6.17 -31.25 -2.43
N VAL A 293 7.03 -31.06 -3.44
CA VAL A 293 6.88 -31.70 -4.76
C VAL A 293 7.01 -33.22 -4.63
N ASP A 294 8.06 -33.72 -3.97
CA ASP A 294 8.30 -35.16 -3.81
C ASP A 294 7.10 -35.91 -3.17
N VAL A 295 6.32 -35.24 -2.30
CA VAL A 295 5.13 -35.83 -1.66
C VAL A 295 3.85 -35.67 -2.51
N ALA A 296 3.70 -34.54 -3.21
CA ALA A 296 2.47 -34.20 -3.92
C ALA A 296 2.52 -34.43 -5.44
N GLN A 297 3.66 -34.88 -5.99
CA GLN A 297 3.88 -35.03 -7.43
C GLN A 297 2.89 -35.99 -8.09
N ASP A 298 2.49 -37.05 -7.38
CA ASP A 298 1.55 -38.06 -7.88
C ASP A 298 0.07 -37.68 -7.63
N SER A 299 -0.20 -36.51 -7.03
CA SER A 299 -1.56 -36.02 -6.79
C SER A 299 -2.11 -35.33 -8.04
N ILE A 300 -2.80 -36.09 -8.89
CA ILE A 300 -3.45 -35.61 -10.12
C ILE A 300 -4.98 -35.68 -10.04
N ILE A 301 -5.67 -34.75 -10.73
CA ILE A 301 -7.14 -34.76 -10.84
C ILE A 301 -7.54 -35.77 -11.91
N THR A 302 -8.10 -36.92 -11.49
CA THR A 302 -8.49 -38.04 -12.36
C THR A 302 -9.96 -38.04 -12.75
N GLU A 303 -10.82 -37.44 -11.93
CA GLU A 303 -12.28 -37.44 -12.10
C GLU A 303 -12.87 -36.05 -11.80
N ARG A 304 -14.07 -35.77 -12.32
CA ARG A 304 -14.74 -34.47 -12.14
C ARG A 304 -15.48 -34.36 -10.82
N ASP A 305 -16.10 -35.44 -10.37
CA ASP A 305 -16.86 -35.52 -9.13
C ASP A 305 -16.70 -36.92 -8.53
N CYS A 306 -16.30 -36.98 -7.26
CA CYS A 306 -16.13 -38.22 -6.52
C CYS A 306 -17.41 -38.67 -5.80
N GLY A 307 -18.47 -37.83 -5.79
CA GLY A 307 -19.76 -38.11 -5.16
C GLY A 307 -19.75 -38.09 -3.63
N SER A 308 -18.64 -37.66 -3.00
CA SER A 308 -18.52 -37.60 -1.54
C SER A 308 -19.31 -36.44 -0.96
N THR A 309 -20.06 -36.70 0.12
CA THR A 309 -20.71 -35.67 0.94
C THR A 309 -19.81 -35.18 2.08
N GLY A 310 -18.60 -35.72 2.22
CA GLY A 310 -17.66 -35.32 3.25
C GLY A 310 -17.04 -33.96 2.95
N GLY A 311 -17.07 -33.05 3.93
CA GLY A 311 -16.49 -31.71 3.82
C GLY A 311 -15.76 -31.27 5.09
N ILE A 312 -15.05 -30.16 5.00
CA ILE A 312 -14.39 -29.51 6.15
C ILE A 312 -15.21 -28.27 6.51
N ARG A 313 -15.55 -28.12 7.80
CA ARG A 313 -16.22 -26.91 8.30
C ARG A 313 -15.23 -25.74 8.27
N MET A 314 -15.61 -24.69 7.55
CA MET A 314 -14.82 -23.47 7.39
C MET A 314 -15.40 -22.38 8.29
N ARG A 315 -14.52 -21.59 8.93
CA ARG A 315 -14.89 -20.45 9.77
C ARG A 315 -13.96 -19.27 9.53
N ALA A 316 -14.31 -18.07 9.94
CA ALA A 316 -13.33 -16.99 10.02
C ALA A 316 -12.19 -17.39 10.99
N ILE A 317 -10.94 -17.10 10.63
CA ILE A 317 -9.80 -17.30 11.53
C ILE A 317 -9.64 -16.02 12.35
N VAL A 318 -9.90 -16.12 13.64
CA VAL A 318 -9.73 -15.03 14.61
C VAL A 318 -8.52 -15.35 15.46
N ASP A 319 -7.54 -14.45 15.46
CA ASP A 319 -6.36 -14.53 16.30
C ASP A 319 -6.27 -13.24 17.14
N ALA A 320 -6.15 -13.39 18.45
CA ALA A 320 -6.10 -12.27 19.41
C ALA A 320 -7.16 -11.16 19.19
N GLY A 321 -8.39 -11.54 18.81
CA GLY A 321 -9.50 -10.60 18.57
C GLY A 321 -9.46 -9.89 17.21
N GLN A 322 -8.48 -10.18 16.35
CA GLN A 322 -8.42 -9.71 14.98
C GLN A 322 -8.78 -10.84 14.00
N VAL A 323 -9.62 -10.52 13.02
CA VAL A 323 -9.95 -11.46 11.94
C VAL A 323 -8.76 -11.51 10.97
N VAL A 324 -7.98 -12.58 11.04
CA VAL A 324 -6.80 -12.79 10.17
C VAL A 324 -7.23 -13.19 8.76
N ALA A 325 -8.26 -14.03 8.66
CA ALA A 325 -8.85 -14.43 7.38
C ALA A 325 -10.37 -14.49 7.53
N SER A 326 -11.08 -13.69 6.72
CA SER A 326 -12.54 -13.70 6.68
C SER A 326 -13.06 -15.01 6.08
N LEU A 327 -14.29 -15.39 6.45
CA LEU A 327 -14.94 -16.56 5.88
C LEU A 327 -15.01 -16.45 4.35
N ALA A 328 -15.41 -15.29 3.83
CA ALA A 328 -15.51 -15.00 2.41
C ALA A 328 -14.24 -15.37 1.61
N THR A 329 -13.06 -14.93 2.05
CA THR A 329 -11.80 -15.23 1.36
C THR A 329 -11.43 -16.72 1.45
N ARG A 330 -11.88 -17.42 2.50
CA ARG A 330 -11.59 -18.85 2.69
C ARG A 330 -12.48 -19.76 1.86
N ILE A 331 -13.73 -19.36 1.61
CA ILE A 331 -14.74 -20.18 0.90
C ILE A 331 -14.82 -19.89 -0.60
N LEU A 332 -14.38 -18.71 -1.05
CA LEU A 332 -14.43 -18.33 -2.46
C LEU A 332 -13.69 -19.35 -3.34
N GLY A 333 -14.34 -19.78 -4.42
CA GLY A 333 -13.83 -20.77 -5.37
C GLY A 333 -13.86 -22.22 -4.87
N ARG A 334 -14.44 -22.50 -3.70
CA ARG A 334 -14.67 -23.86 -3.19
C ARG A 334 -16.10 -24.32 -3.46
N THR A 335 -16.32 -25.62 -3.53
CA THR A 335 -17.65 -26.22 -3.65
C THR A 335 -18.29 -26.41 -2.28
N ALA A 336 -19.58 -26.07 -2.15
CA ALA A 336 -20.35 -26.31 -0.93
C ALA A 336 -20.65 -27.82 -0.77
N ALA A 337 -20.31 -28.39 0.39
CA ALA A 337 -20.63 -29.79 0.70
C ALA A 337 -22.07 -30.00 1.17
N GLU A 338 -22.66 -28.97 1.76
CA GLU A 338 -24.04 -28.92 2.29
C GLU A 338 -24.72 -27.65 1.78
N ASP A 339 -26.06 -27.62 1.77
CA ASP A 339 -26.83 -26.43 1.41
C ASP A 339 -26.53 -25.29 2.38
N LEU A 340 -26.06 -24.16 1.84
CA LEU A 340 -25.92 -22.93 2.62
C LEU A 340 -27.26 -22.22 2.67
N VAL A 341 -27.87 -22.18 3.85
CA VAL A 341 -29.18 -21.57 4.09
C VAL A 341 -29.08 -20.25 4.83
N ASP A 342 -29.94 -19.31 4.47
CA ASP A 342 -30.16 -18.07 5.20
C ASP A 342 -30.94 -18.31 6.51
N LEU A 343 -31.01 -17.30 7.37
CA LEU A 343 -31.77 -17.31 8.63
C LEU A 343 -33.25 -17.68 8.42
N ASP A 344 -33.82 -17.28 7.28
CA ASP A 344 -35.20 -17.56 6.88
C ASP A 344 -35.39 -18.96 6.23
N GLY A 345 -34.33 -19.78 6.19
CA GLY A 345 -34.34 -21.11 5.58
C GLY A 345 -34.25 -21.13 4.05
N LYS A 346 -34.01 -19.97 3.42
CA LYS A 346 -33.79 -19.88 1.97
C LYS A 346 -32.40 -20.38 1.60
N VAL A 347 -32.31 -21.32 0.65
CA VAL A 347 -31.01 -21.79 0.14
C VAL A 347 -30.32 -20.68 -0.65
N ILE A 348 -29.13 -20.30 -0.22
CA ILE A 348 -28.24 -19.33 -0.86
C ILE A 348 -27.35 -20.03 -1.89
N VAL A 349 -26.71 -21.13 -1.48
CA VAL A 349 -25.86 -21.96 -2.34
C VAL A 349 -26.22 -23.42 -2.11
N PRO A 350 -26.73 -24.14 -3.13
CA PRO A 350 -27.03 -25.56 -2.97
C PRO A 350 -25.74 -26.40 -2.92
N ALA A 351 -25.82 -27.56 -2.26
CA ALA A 351 -24.75 -28.53 -2.19
C ALA A 351 -24.25 -28.92 -3.59
N GLY A 352 -22.95 -29.15 -3.72
CA GLY A 352 -22.30 -29.44 -5.01
C GLY A 352 -22.08 -28.22 -5.91
N THR A 353 -22.47 -27.02 -5.49
CA THR A 353 -22.27 -25.79 -6.27
C THR A 353 -21.01 -25.02 -5.81
N MET A 354 -20.26 -24.47 -6.77
CA MET A 354 -19.10 -23.64 -6.49
C MET A 354 -19.52 -22.28 -5.93
N ILE A 355 -18.84 -21.84 -4.87
CA ILE A 355 -19.05 -20.54 -4.24
C ILE A 355 -18.32 -19.47 -5.06
N GLU A 356 -19.07 -18.80 -5.93
CA GLU A 356 -18.65 -17.62 -6.68
C GLU A 356 -18.88 -16.30 -5.91
N GLU A 357 -18.37 -15.20 -6.44
CA GLU A 357 -18.34 -13.90 -5.76
C GLU A 357 -19.72 -13.34 -5.42
N TRP A 358 -20.72 -13.56 -6.28
CA TRP A 358 -22.08 -13.07 -6.02
C TRP A 358 -22.79 -13.82 -4.89
N HIS A 359 -22.29 -14.98 -4.47
CA HIS A 359 -22.79 -15.69 -3.29
C HIS A 359 -22.25 -15.09 -1.99
N ILE A 360 -21.11 -14.38 -2.03
CA ILE A 360 -20.42 -13.90 -0.83
C ILE A 360 -21.22 -12.84 -0.07
N GLU A 361 -21.82 -11.87 -0.76
CA GLU A 361 -22.66 -10.85 -0.12
C GLU A 361 -23.86 -11.46 0.61
N PRO A 362 -24.67 -12.34 -0.02
CA PRO A 362 -25.73 -13.09 0.68
C PRO A 362 -25.23 -13.93 1.86
N ILE A 363 -24.12 -14.66 1.71
CA ILE A 363 -23.55 -15.50 2.79
C ILE A 363 -23.16 -14.64 4.00
N ASN A 364 -22.55 -13.49 3.77
CA ASN A 364 -22.19 -12.56 4.84
C ASN A 364 -23.43 -11.94 5.49
N ALA A 365 -24.45 -11.58 4.70
CA ALA A 365 -25.70 -11.02 5.19
C ALA A 365 -26.49 -11.99 6.08
N ALA A 366 -26.45 -13.29 5.72
CA ALA A 366 -27.06 -14.37 6.49
C ALA A 366 -26.35 -14.65 7.83
N GLY A 367 -25.20 -14.04 8.09
CA GLY A 367 -24.45 -14.24 9.34
C GLY A 367 -23.92 -15.66 9.50
N ILE A 368 -23.70 -16.39 8.40
CA ILE A 368 -23.11 -17.74 8.42
C ILE A 368 -21.67 -17.64 8.92
N GLN A 369 -21.32 -18.40 9.97
CA GLN A 369 -20.03 -18.32 10.67
C GLN A 369 -19.10 -19.51 10.47
#